data_AF-T2ICF0-F1
#
_entry.id   AF-T2ICF0-F1
#
_cell.length_a   1.000
_cell.length_b   1.000
_cell.length_c   1.000
_cell.angle_alpha   90.00
_cell.angle_beta   90.00
_cell.angle_gamma   90.00
#
_symmetry.space_group_name_H-M   'P 1'
#
loop_
_entity.id
_entity.type
_entity.pdbx_description
1 polymer ?
#
loop_
_entity_poly.entity_id
_entity_poly.type
_entity_poly.pdbx_seq_one_letter_code
_entity_poly.pdbx_strand_id
1 'polypeptide(L)' 'MKKYFQAVEEYAASSTEEKEEKEKVVQQMMSAAYSKIDKAVKRNVLHRNNGARKKARLAKALKKVAPAS' A
#
# COMPACT_ATOMS: atom_id res chain seq x y z
N MET A 1 -7.98 3.92 -2.01
CA MET A 1 -6.98 3.80 -0.94
C MET A 1 -7.51 3.06 0.28
N LYS A 2 -8.78 3.22 0.68
CA LYS A 2 -9.39 2.47 1.81
C LYS A 2 -9.13 0.96 1.77
N LYS A 3 -9.33 0.33 0.61
CA LYS A 3 -9.07 -1.11 0.39
C LYS A 3 -7.63 -1.56 0.72
N TYR A 4 -6.63 -0.71 0.49
CA TYR A 4 -5.24 -1.04 0.83
C TYR A 4 -5.02 -1.04 2.35
N PHE A 5 -5.56 -0.04 3.06
CA PHE A 5 -5.42 0.02 4.52
C PHE A 5 -6.12 -1.14 5.20
N GLN A 6 -7.30 -1.53 4.71
CA GLN A 6 -7.99 -2.73 5.17
C GLN A 6 -7.15 -4.00 4.94
N ALA A 7 -6.54 -4.16 3.76
CA ALA A 7 -5.66 -5.31 3.49
C ALA A 7 -4.42 -5.34 4.42
N VAL A 8 -3.86 -4.18 4.75
CA VAL A 8 -2.74 -4.06 5.71
C VAL A 8 -3.18 -4.41 7.13
N GLU A 9 -4.40 -4.02 7.53
CA GLU A 9 -4.98 -4.40 8.83
C GLU A 9 -5.24 -5.91 8.91
N GLU A 10 -5.78 -6.51 7.86
CA GLU A 10 -5.97 -7.97 7.78
C GLU A 10 -4.64 -8.73 7.83
N TYR A 11 -3.60 -8.23 7.14
CA TYR A 11 -2.24 -8.78 7.23
C TYR A 11 -1.62 -8.63 8.61
N ALA A 12 -1.93 -7.55 9.34
CA ALA A 12 -1.49 -7.37 10.72
C ALA A 12 -2.15 -8.38 11.68
N ALA A 13 -3.39 -8.74 11.41
CA ALA A 13 -4.19 -9.64 12.25
C ALA A 13 -4.06 -11.13 11.89
N SER A 14 -3.47 -11.47 10.74
CA SER A 14 -3.38 -12.85 10.25
C SER A 14 -2.32 -13.69 10.99
N SER A 15 -2.65 -14.97 11.19
CA SER A 15 -1.73 -16.01 11.68
C SER A 15 -0.65 -16.37 10.64
N THR A 16 0.42 -17.05 11.06
CA THR A 16 1.60 -17.35 10.23
C THR A 16 1.30 -18.13 8.95
N GLU A 17 0.29 -19.01 8.96
CA GLU A 17 -0.09 -19.85 7.80
C GLU A 17 -0.81 -19.04 6.70
N GLU A 18 -1.57 -18.01 7.07
CA GLU A 18 -2.32 -17.15 6.13
C GLU A 18 -1.52 -15.91 5.69
N LYS A 19 -0.40 -15.65 6.38
CA LYS A 19 0.38 -14.41 6.23
C LYS A 19 0.94 -14.24 4.81
N GLU A 20 1.38 -15.32 4.17
CA GLU A 20 1.95 -15.27 2.82
C GLU A 20 0.89 -14.91 1.76
N GLU A 21 -0.33 -15.44 1.89
CA GLU A 21 -1.42 -15.12 0.98
C GLU A 21 -1.88 -13.66 1.17
N LYS A 22 -2.03 -13.22 2.43
CA LYS A 22 -2.37 -11.83 2.74
C LYS A 22 -1.28 -10.86 2.30
N GLU A 23 0.00 -11.24 2.35
CA GLU A 23 1.10 -10.44 1.82
C GLU A 23 0.97 -10.22 0.31
N LYS A 24 0.66 -11.27 -0.46
CA LYS A 24 0.40 -11.17 -1.90
C LYS A 24 -0.75 -10.22 -2.19
N VAL A 25 -1.84 -10.29 -1.43
CA VAL A 25 -2.98 -9.37 -1.55
C VAL A 25 -2.56 -7.92 -1.27
N VAL A 26 -1.81 -7.68 -0.20
CA VAL A 26 -1.30 -6.34 0.14
C VAL A 26 -0.42 -5.79 -0.99
N GLN A 27 0.48 -6.60 -1.55
CA GLN A 27 1.37 -6.21 -2.63
C GLN A 27 0.62 -5.86 -3.93
N GLN A 28 -0.42 -6.64 -4.27
CA GLN A 28 -1.31 -6.33 -5.39
C GLN A 28 -2.05 -5.01 -5.18
N MET A 29 -2.61 -4.79 -3.98
CA MET A 29 -3.31 -3.55 -3.64
C MET A 29 -2.36 -2.34 -3.63
N MET A 30 -1.12 -2.53 -3.20
CA MET A 30 -0.07 -1.51 -3.24
C MET A 30 0.23 -1.08 -4.68
N SER A 31 0.45 -2.05 -5.57
CA SER A 31 0.70 -1.83 -6.99
C SER A 31 -0.45 -1.09 -7.66
N ALA A 32 -1.69 -1.49 -7.38
CA ALA A 32 -2.88 -0.81 -7.88
C ALA A 32 -3.01 0.63 -7.34
N ALA A 33 -2.68 0.86 -6.08
CA ALA A 33 -2.68 2.21 -5.48
C ALA A 33 -1.61 3.11 -6.11
N TYR A 34 -0.40 2.60 -6.32
CA TYR A 34 0.68 3.32 -6.99
C TYR A 34 0.33 3.69 -8.42
N SER A 35 -0.21 2.74 -9.20
CA SER A 35 -0.66 3.00 -10.57
C SER A 35 -1.70 4.13 -10.63
N LYS A 36 -2.66 4.16 -9.69
CA LYS A 36 -3.66 5.24 -9.61
C LYS A 36 -3.04 6.59 -9.25
N ILE A 37 -2.08 6.63 -8.32
CA ILE A 37 -1.35 7.86 -7.98
C ILE A 37 -0.58 8.36 -9.19
N ASP A 38 0.16 7.48 -9.88
CA ASP A 38 1.00 7.85 -11.00
C ASP A 38 0.19 8.33 -12.20
N LYS A 39 -0.94 7.68 -12.47
CA LYS A 39 -1.89 8.16 -13.48
C LYS A 39 -2.41 9.56 -13.13
N ALA A 40 -2.73 9.83 -11.87
CA ALA A 40 -3.20 11.15 -11.44
C ALA A 40 -2.10 12.22 -11.51
N VAL A 41 -0.84 11.86 -11.21
CA VAL A 41 0.32 12.76 -11.40
C VAL A 41 0.56 13.03 -12.88
N LYS A 42 0.58 11.98 -13.72
CA LYS A 42 0.77 12.11 -15.18
C LYS A 42 -0.31 12.97 -15.84
N ARG A 43 -1.54 12.90 -15.34
CA ARG A 43 -2.68 13.72 -15.82
C ARG A 43 -2.73 15.12 -15.17
N ASN A 44 -1.70 15.52 -14.42
CA ASN A 44 -1.63 16.79 -13.69
C ASN A 44 -2.77 17.04 -12.69
N VAL A 45 -3.53 16.00 -12.30
CA VAL A 45 -4.58 16.09 -11.26
C VAL A 45 -3.93 16.20 -9.86
N LEU A 46 -2.76 15.60 -9.68
CA LEU A 46 -1.97 15.70 -8.45
C LEU A 46 -0.58 16.28 -8.75
N HIS A 47 -0.13 17.23 -7.93
CA HIS A 47 1.26 17.68 -7.96
C HIS A 47 2.22 16.53 -7.61
N ARG A 48 3.40 16.49 -8.25
CA ARG A 48 4.43 15.45 -8.05
C ARG A 48 4.75 15.18 -6.58
N ASN A 49 4.88 16.23 -5.77
CA ASN A 49 5.18 16.11 -4.34
C ASN A 49 4.00 15.50 -3.56
N ASN A 50 2.76 15.80 -3.96
CA ASN A 50 1.58 15.19 -3.35
C ASN A 50 1.52 13.69 -3.70
N GLY A 51 1.81 13.33 -4.95
CA GLY A 51 1.96 11.93 -5.36
C GLY A 51 3.03 11.19 -4.54
N ALA A 52 4.22 11.77 -4.42
CA ALA A 52 5.33 11.22 -3.63
C ALA A 52 4.96 11.05 -2.15
N ARG A 53 4.34 12.06 -1.52
CA ARG A 53 3.87 11.97 -0.12
C ARG A 53 2.84 10.86 0.07
N LYS A 54 1.90 10.69 -0.87
CA LYS A 54 0.90 9.61 -0.81
C LYS A 54 1.55 8.23 -0.94
N LYS A 55 2.52 8.04 -1.84
CA LYS A 55 3.28 6.78 -1.94
C LYS A 55 4.06 6.47 -0.66
N ALA A 56 4.77 7.47 -0.12
CA ALA A 56 5.52 7.32 1.12
C ALA A 56 4.62 6.91 2.30
N ARG A 57 3.39 7.45 2.36
CA ARG A 57 2.41 7.06 3.38
C ARG A 57 2.01 5.58 3.30
N LEU A 58 1.83 5.04 2.09
CA LEU A 58 1.48 3.63 1.88
C LEU A 58 2.65 2.73 2.32
N ALA A 59 3.87 3.04 1.87
CA ALA A 59 5.07 2.28 2.25
C ALA A 59 5.30 2.27 3.78
N LYS A 60 5.11 3.42 4.45
CA LYS A 60 5.21 3.51 5.91
C LYS A 60 4.16 2.65 6.63
N ALA A 61 2.95 2.56 6.10
CA ALA A 61 1.89 1.73 6.69
C ALA A 61 2.26 0.24 6.66
N LEU A 62 2.78 -0.25 5.52
CA LEU A 62 3.23 -1.64 5.41
C LEU A 62 4.44 -1.91 6.32
N LYS A 63 5.44 -1.01 6.33
CA LYS A 63 6.64 -1.17 7.17
C LYS A 63 6.35 -1.24 8.67
N LYS A 64 5.26 -0.62 9.14
CA LYS A 64 4.85 -0.69 10.55
C LYS A 64 4.40 -2.11 10.96
N VAL A 65 3.89 -2.88 10.01
CA VAL A 65 3.27 -4.19 10.24
C VAL A 65 4.21 -5.33 9.83
N ALA A 66 5.02 -5.12 8.78
CA ALA A 66 6.06 -6.06 8.40
C ALA A 66 7.14 -6.11 9.49
N PRO A 67 7.64 -7.29 9.87
CA PRO A 67 8.81 -7.38 10.75
C PRO A 67 9.98 -6.66 10.09
N ALA A 68 10.71 -5.86 10.88
CA ALA A 68 11.96 -5.28 10.41
C ALA A 68 12.93 -6.43 10.12
N SER A 69 13.23 -6.65 8.84
CA SER A 69 14.32 -7.49 8.38
C SER A 69 15.67 -6.82 8.61
#